data_AF-A0A2E4WAD2-F1
#
_entry.id   AF-A0A2E4WAD2-F1
#
_cell.length_a   1.000
_cell.length_b   1.000
_cell.length_c   1.000
_cell.angle_alpha   90.00
_cell.angle_beta   90.00
_cell.angle_gamma   90.00
#
_symmetry.space_group_name_H-M   'P 1'
#
loop_
_entity.id
_entity.type
_entity.pdbx_description
1 polymer ?
#
loop_
_entity_poly.entity_id
_entity_poly.type
_entity_poly.pdbx_seq_one_letter_code
_entity_poly.pdbx_strand_id
1 'polypeptide(L)'
;MGKKSTDAAAELLLKKITDHLKSHNLHGLRGEVVPTKRKIGGEVVNFIPDLYIPEVEIPVELTVDKDRDDDYLSVGLLPMVVTESRMRFDTVEEYVDSFLDFHEKWKDSRI
;
A
#
# COMPACT_ATOMS: atom_id res chain seq x y z
N MET A 1 4.12 4.01 28.26
CA MET A 1 2.68 3.82 27.96
C MET A 1 2.29 4.85 26.92
N GLY A 2 1.94 4.45 25.70
CA GLY A 2 1.59 5.43 24.65
C GLY A 2 1.40 4.93 23.21
N LYS A 3 1.47 3.62 22.91
CA LYS A 3 1.32 3.10 21.54
C LYS A 3 -0.11 2.67 21.15
N LYS A 4 -1.06 2.64 22.08
CA LYS A 4 -2.38 2.04 21.83
C LYS A 4 -3.32 2.86 20.92
N SER A 5 -3.16 4.19 20.82
CA SER A 5 -4.08 5.01 20.03
C SER A 5 -3.74 5.05 18.54
N THR A 6 -2.46 4.95 18.18
CA THR A 6 -1.98 4.90 16.78
C THR A 6 -2.39 3.60 16.09
N ASP A 7 -2.34 2.47 16.81
CA ASP A 7 -2.66 1.16 16.23
C ASP A 7 -4.15 1.04 15.88
N ALA A 8 -5.05 1.57 16.73
CA ALA A 8 -6.50 1.50 16.48
C ALA A 8 -6.94 2.37 15.29
N ALA A 9 -6.33 3.55 15.11
CA ALA A 9 -6.60 4.43 13.98
C ALA A 9 -6.09 3.84 12.67
N ALA A 10 -4.87 3.27 12.70
CA ALA A 10 -4.30 2.52 11.59
C ALA A 10 -5.21 1.37 11.17
N GLU A 11 -5.61 0.50 12.11
CA GLU A 11 -6.51 -0.63 11.85
C GLU A 11 -7.86 -0.19 11.25
N LEU A 12 -8.44 0.91 11.75
CA LEU A 12 -9.70 1.43 11.21
C LEU A 12 -9.54 1.94 9.77
N LEU A 13 -8.47 2.69 9.48
CA LEU A 13 -8.18 3.19 8.15
C LEU A 13 -7.95 2.04 7.16
N LEU A 14 -7.11 1.10 7.58
CA LEU A 14 -6.83 -0.14 6.89
C LEU A 14 -8.11 -0.93 6.60
N LYS A 15 -9.02 -1.04 7.57
CA LYS A 15 -10.32 -1.70 7.38
C LYS A 15 -11.17 -0.98 6.34
N LYS A 16 -11.24 0.36 6.38
CA LYS A 16 -11.99 1.15 5.38
C LYS A 16 -11.45 0.91 3.97
N ILE A 17 -10.13 0.92 3.80
CA ILE A 17 -9.48 0.61 2.52
C ILE A 17 -9.91 -0.79 2.06
N THR A 18 -9.76 -1.81 2.90
CA THR A 18 -10.15 -3.19 2.55
C THR A 18 -11.63 -3.32 2.21
N ASP A 19 -12.51 -2.61 2.91
CA ASP A 19 -13.94 -2.66 2.63
C ASP A 19 -14.30 -1.98 1.30
N HIS A 20 -13.63 -0.86 0.97
CA HIS A 20 -13.81 -0.19 -0.32
C HIS A 20 -13.22 -1.01 -1.48
N LEU A 21 -12.08 -1.66 -1.30
CA LEU A 21 -11.49 -2.55 -2.32
C LEU A 21 -12.47 -3.65 -2.77
N LYS A 22 -13.35 -4.13 -1.88
CA LYS A 22 -14.36 -5.14 -2.23
C LYS A 22 -15.36 -4.63 -3.26
N SER A 23 -15.69 -3.34 -3.31
CA SER A 23 -16.58 -2.80 -4.36
C SER A 23 -15.93 -2.83 -5.74
N HIS A 24 -14.60 -2.93 -5.79
CA HIS A 24 -13.80 -3.09 -7.00
C HIS A 24 -13.46 -4.56 -7.31
N ASN A 25 -14.01 -5.52 -6.55
CA ASN A 25 -13.62 -6.94 -6.60
C ASN A 25 -12.14 -7.19 -6.31
N LEU A 26 -11.50 -6.30 -5.54
CA LEU A 26 -10.10 -6.42 -5.10
C LEU A 26 -10.04 -6.90 -3.65
N HIS A 27 -9.00 -7.68 -3.32
CA HIS A 27 -8.79 -8.16 -1.97
C HIS A 27 -7.60 -7.48 -1.32
N GLY A 28 -7.62 -7.42 0.01
CA GLY A 28 -6.50 -6.89 0.79
C GLY A 28 -5.97 -7.94 1.74
N LEU A 29 -4.69 -8.28 1.62
CA LEU A 29 -3.99 -9.19 2.52
C LEU A 29 -3.13 -8.40 3.53
N ARG A 30 -3.35 -8.63 4.82
CA ARG A 30 -2.72 -7.88 5.94
C ARG A 30 -1.36 -8.45 6.28
N GLY A 31 -0.32 -7.61 6.30
CA GLY A 31 1.00 -8.02 6.81
C GLY A 31 1.58 -9.24 6.10
N GLU A 32 1.24 -9.42 4.82
CA GLU A 32 1.74 -10.54 4.03
C GLU A 32 3.13 -10.24 3.48
N VAL A 33 3.90 -11.30 3.23
CA VAL A 33 5.21 -11.19 2.59
C VAL A 33 5.04 -10.88 1.10
N VAL A 34 5.54 -9.72 0.66
CA VAL A 34 5.71 -9.42 -0.76
C VAL A 34 7.09 -9.93 -1.19
N PRO A 35 7.17 -10.90 -2.12
CA PRO A 35 8.43 -11.45 -2.59
C PRO A 35 9.14 -10.47 -3.55
N THR A 36 9.65 -9.37 -2.99
CA THR A 36 10.55 -8.47 -3.71
C THR A 36 11.90 -9.16 -3.78
N LYS A 37 12.35 -9.56 -4.97
CA LYS A 37 13.64 -10.26 -5.15
C LYS A 37 14.85 -9.32 -4.96
N ARG A 38 14.93 -8.59 -3.84
CA ARG A 38 16.12 -7.81 -3.49
C ARG A 38 17.12 -8.73 -2.82
N LYS A 39 18.38 -8.70 -3.29
CA LYS A 39 19.50 -9.29 -2.57
C LYS A 39 20.20 -8.19 -1.76
N ILE A 40 20.00 -8.16 -0.45
CA ILE A 40 20.78 -7.29 0.46
C ILE A 40 21.90 -8.15 1.03
N GLY A 41 23.17 -7.82 0.75
CA GLY A 41 24.31 -8.61 1.21
C GLY A 41 24.32 -10.07 0.71
N GLY A 42 23.57 -10.40 -0.34
CA GLY A 42 23.41 -11.77 -0.87
C GLY A 42 22.15 -12.50 -0.41
N GLU A 43 21.41 -11.97 0.57
CA GLU A 43 20.17 -12.56 1.09
C GLU A 43 18.94 -11.98 0.41
N VAL A 44 17.97 -12.85 0.08
CA VAL A 44 16.67 -12.42 -0.47
C VAL A 44 15.84 -11.82 0.66
N VAL A 45 15.53 -10.52 0.56
CA VAL A 45 14.72 -9.80 1.56
C VAL A 45 13.31 -9.63 1.05
N ASN A 46 12.34 -10.06 1.85
CA ASN A 46 10.92 -9.82 1.61
C ASN A 46 10.46 -8.60 2.42
N PHE A 47 9.63 -7.74 1.82
CA PHE A 47 8.95 -6.68 2.56
C PHE A 47 7.61 -7.16 3.09
N ILE A 48 7.18 -6.56 4.20
CA ILE A 48 5.87 -6.82 4.82
C ILE A 48 5.11 -5.49 4.81
N PRO A 49 4.26 -5.21 3.80
CA PRO A 49 3.39 -4.05 3.80
C PRO A 49 2.28 -4.16 4.85
N ASP A 50 1.70 -3.02 5.21
CA ASP A 50 0.50 -2.97 6.05
C ASP A 50 -0.69 -3.69 5.39
N LEU A 51 -0.80 -3.57 4.07
CA LEU A 51 -1.81 -4.24 3.25
C LEU A 51 -1.28 -4.48 1.84
N TYR A 52 -1.58 -5.63 1.25
CA TYR A 52 -1.23 -5.98 -0.13
C TYR A 52 -2.47 -6.30 -0.95
N ILE A 53 -2.56 -5.77 -2.17
CA ILE A 53 -3.65 -6.02 -3.11
C ILE A 53 -3.14 -6.99 -4.19
N PRO A 54 -3.41 -8.31 -4.08
CA PRO A 54 -2.77 -9.31 -4.92
C PRO A 54 -3.20 -9.28 -6.39
N GLU A 55 -4.43 -8.87 -6.69
CA GLU A 55 -4.96 -8.87 -8.06
C GLU A 55 -4.23 -7.88 -8.97
N VAL A 56 -3.73 -6.79 -8.39
CA VAL A 56 -3.09 -5.68 -9.11
C VAL A 56 -1.65 -5.43 -8.64
N GLU A 57 -1.14 -6.27 -7.75
CA GLU A 57 0.21 -6.22 -7.18
C GLU A 57 0.55 -4.87 -6.55
N ILE A 58 -0.33 -4.34 -5.71
CA ILE A 58 -0.14 -3.04 -5.05
C ILE A 58 0.17 -3.25 -3.56
N PRO A 59 1.37 -2.87 -3.08
CA PRO A 59 1.61 -2.68 -1.65
C PRO A 59 0.97 -1.38 -1.17
N VAL A 60 0.40 -1.41 0.03
CA VAL A 60 -0.26 -0.26 0.67
C VAL A 60 0.43 -0.03 2.01
N GLU A 61 0.72 1.23 2.30
CA GLU A 61 1.58 1.59 3.41
C GLU A 61 1.08 2.82 4.16
N LEU A 62 1.16 2.78 5.49
CA LEU A 62 0.78 3.86 6.40
C LEU A 62 1.96 4.71 6.87
N THR A 63 2.96 4.90 6.01
CA THR A 63 4.12 5.74 6.32
C THR A 63 4.70 6.37 5.06
N VAL A 64 5.42 7.47 5.25
CA VAL A 64 6.08 8.28 4.21
C VAL A 64 7.54 7.91 4.02
N ASP A 65 7.89 6.65 4.28
CA ASP A 65 9.25 6.16 4.14
C ASP A 65 9.65 6.08 2.66
N LYS A 66 10.38 7.10 2.21
CA LYS A 66 10.81 7.23 0.83
C LYS A 66 11.79 6.12 0.40
N ASP A 67 12.67 5.66 1.29
CA ASP A 67 13.66 4.64 0.91
C ASP A 67 12.95 3.32 0.58
N ARG A 68 11.91 3.00 1.35
CA ARG A 68 11.06 1.84 1.08
C ARG A 68 10.20 2.03 -0.18
N ASP A 69 9.66 3.21 -0.42
CA ASP A 69 8.90 3.48 -1.64
C ASP A 69 9.79 3.35 -2.89
N ASP A 70 11.03 3.86 -2.81
CA ASP A 70 12.04 3.70 -3.87
C ASP A 70 12.42 2.22 -4.07
N ASP A 71 12.49 1.44 -2.98
CA ASP A 71 12.70 -0.01 -3.05
C ASP A 71 11.55 -0.72 -3.78
N TYR A 72 10.28 -0.40 -3.50
CA TYR A 72 9.14 -0.94 -4.25
C TYR A 72 9.22 -0.58 -5.74
N LEU A 73 9.51 0.68 -6.05
CA LEU A 73 9.61 1.15 -7.43
C LEU A 73 10.74 0.44 -8.20
N SER A 74 11.85 0.14 -7.53
CA SER A 74 13.00 -0.57 -8.12
C SER A 74 12.66 -1.97 -8.61
N VAL A 75 11.64 -2.61 -8.01
CA VAL A 75 11.15 -3.94 -8.40
C VAL A 75 9.83 -3.88 -9.19
N GLY A 76 9.43 -2.69 -9.65
CA GLY A 76 8.27 -2.53 -10.51
C GLY A 76 6.93 -2.36 -9.78
N LEU A 77 6.94 -2.17 -8.47
CA LEU A 77 5.74 -1.98 -7.66
C LEU A 77 5.57 -0.49 -7.32
N LEU A 78 4.36 0.03 -7.45
CA LEU A 78 4.03 1.41 -7.06
C LEU A 78 3.17 1.37 -5.79
N PRO A 79 3.71 1.75 -4.61
CA PRO A 79 2.98 1.65 -3.37
C PRO A 79 1.88 2.70 -3.26
N MET A 80 0.75 2.31 -2.65
CA MET A 80 -0.28 3.25 -2.19
C MET A 80 0.08 3.76 -0.80
N VAL A 81 0.60 4.98 -0.73
CA VAL A 81 1.01 5.61 0.54
C VAL A 81 -0.14 6.39 1.16
N VAL A 82 -0.67 5.91 2.27
CA VAL A 82 -1.81 6.51 2.98
C VAL A 82 -1.31 7.23 4.23
N THR A 83 -1.58 8.53 4.31
CA THR A 83 -1.16 9.36 5.46
C THR A 83 -2.33 10.13 6.02
N GLU A 84 -2.33 10.37 7.33
CA GLU A 84 -3.36 11.17 7.99
C GLU A 84 -3.51 12.56 7.36
N SER A 85 -2.41 13.17 6.90
CA SER A 85 -2.44 14.48 6.23
C SER A 85 -3.17 14.46 4.89
N ARG A 86 -3.08 13.37 4.12
CA ARG A 86 -3.82 13.22 2.85
C ARG A 86 -5.31 13.00 3.12
N MET A 87 -5.63 12.17 4.12
CA MET A 87 -7.02 11.84 4.50
C MET A 87 -7.78 13.01 5.16
N ARG A 88 -7.15 14.18 5.34
CA ARG A 88 -7.82 15.41 5.79
C ARG A 88 -8.64 16.09 4.70
N PHE A 89 -8.31 15.84 3.44
CA PHE A 89 -8.88 16.53 2.29
C PHE A 89 -9.78 15.61 1.46
N ASP A 90 -9.40 14.33 1.38
CA ASP A 90 -10.13 13.32 0.62
C ASP A 90 -10.77 12.30 1.56
N THR A 91 -11.90 11.73 1.15
CA THR A 91 -12.38 10.48 1.75
C THR A 91 -11.45 9.32 1.41
N VAL A 92 -11.50 8.23 2.19
CA VAL A 92 -10.67 7.04 1.92
C VAL A 92 -11.04 6.46 0.56
N GLU A 93 -12.33 6.48 0.25
CA GLU A 93 -12.94 5.99 -0.97
C GLU A 93 -12.44 6.78 -2.20
N GLU A 94 -12.53 8.12 -2.17
CA GLU A 94 -12.04 8.98 -3.26
C GLU A 94 -10.54 8.83 -3.48
N TYR A 95 -9.77 8.69 -2.40
CA TYR A 95 -8.32 8.49 -2.49
C TYR A 95 -7.97 7.14 -3.14
N VAL A 96 -8.62 6.05 -2.69
CA VAL A 96 -8.40 4.72 -3.27
C VAL A 96 -8.82 4.71 -4.74
N ASP A 97 -9.98 5.28 -5.09
CA ASP A 97 -10.44 5.34 -6.48
C ASP A 97 -9.46 6.11 -7.37
N SER A 98 -9.01 7.28 -6.90
CA SER A 98 -8.03 8.10 -7.62
C SER A 98 -6.69 7.38 -7.78
N PHE A 99 -6.25 6.65 -6.76
CA PHE A 99 -5.02 5.88 -6.82
C PHE A 99 -5.12 4.70 -7.78
N LEU A 100 -6.23 3.96 -7.77
CA LEU A 100 -6.43 2.82 -8.68
C LEU A 100 -6.46 3.28 -10.15
N ASP A 101 -7.17 4.37 -10.46
CA ASP A 101 -7.19 4.98 -11.80
C ASP A 101 -5.79 5.46 -12.22
N PHE A 102 -5.04 6.10 -11.31
CA PHE A 102 -3.65 6.47 -11.58
C PHE A 102 -2.75 5.26 -11.81
N HIS A 103 -2.88 4.22 -10.99
CA HIS A 103 -2.05 3.03 -11.05
C HIS A 103 -2.29 2.24 -12.34
N GLU A 104 -3.53 2.14 -12.81
CA GLU A 104 -3.88 1.55 -14.11
C GLU A 104 -3.15 2.28 -15.25
N LYS A 105 -3.26 3.61 -15.30
CA LYS A 105 -2.56 4.45 -16.30
C LYS A 105 -1.04 4.35 -16.20
N TRP A 106 -0.51 4.26 -14.99
CA TRP A 106 0.92 4.12 -14.75
C TRP A 106 1.44 2.78 -15.28
N LYS A 107 0.73 1.67 -15.03
CA LYS A 107 1.09 0.35 -15.58
C LYS A 107 1.10 0.37 -17.11
N ASP A 108 0.09 0.95 -17.73
CA ASP A 108 0.02 1.07 -19.20
C ASP A 108 1.17 1.87 -19.80
N SER A 109 1.66 2.90 -19.10
CA SER A 109 2.78 3.72 -19.57
C SER A 109 4.16 3.07 -19.48
N ARG A 110 4.28 1.94 -18.76
CA ARG A 110 5.54 1.21 -18.55
C ARG A 110 5.72 0.02 -19.49
N ILE A 111 4.72 -0.33 -20.30
CA ILE A 111 4.72 -1.45 -21.26
C ILE A 111 5.14 -0.99 -22.65
#